data_AF-A0AA91Z7N6-F1
#
_entry.id   AF-A0AA91Z7N6-F1
#
_cell.length_a   1.000
_cell.length_b   1.000
_cell.length_c   1.000
_cell.angle_alpha   90.00
_cell.angle_beta   90.00
_cell.angle_gamma   90.00
#
_symmetry.space_group_name_H-M   'P 1'
#
loop_
_entity.id
_entity.type
_entity.pdbx_description
1 polymer ?
#
loop_
_entity_poly.entity_id
_entity_poly.type
_entity_poly.pdbx_seq_one_letter_code
_entity_poly.pdbx_strand_id
1 'polypeptide(L)'
;MPVDSVFTQDEMIDCIGVTKGKGYKGVTSRWHTKKLPRKTHKGLRKVACIGAWHPSRVSFTVARAGQKGYHHRTEMNKKIYRIGQGIHTKDGKVIKNNASTE
;
A
#
# COMPACT_ATOMS: atom_id res chain seq x y z
N MET A 1 -1.40 -27.73 -10.38
CA MET A 1 -1.52 -26.47 -11.13
C MET A 1 -0.37 -25.54 -10.72
N PRO A 2 0.71 -25.50 -11.51
CA PRO A 2 1.83 -24.58 -11.25
C PRO A 2 1.53 -23.15 -11.76
N VAL A 3 2.28 -22.15 -11.30
CA VAL A 3 2.02 -20.72 -11.60
C VAL A 3 2.13 -20.40 -13.09
N ASP A 4 3.07 -21.04 -13.78
CA ASP A 4 3.30 -20.97 -15.23
C ASP A 4 2.18 -21.61 -16.06
N SER A 5 1.27 -22.38 -15.46
CA SER A 5 0.05 -22.87 -16.14
C SER A 5 -1.12 -21.88 -16.09
N VAL A 6 -1.00 -20.80 -15.31
CA VAL A 6 -2.05 -19.80 -15.11
C VAL A 6 -1.65 -18.44 -15.68
N PHE A 7 -0.38 -18.05 -15.50
CA PHE A 7 0.15 -16.76 -15.95
C PHE A 7 1.27 -16.94 -16.95
N THR A 8 1.48 -15.91 -17.77
CA THR A 8 2.51 -15.86 -18.81
C THR A 8 3.49 -14.71 -18.59
N GLN A 9 4.69 -14.83 -19.18
CA GLN A 9 5.67 -13.76 -19.11
C GLN A 9 5.20 -12.53 -19.91
N ASP A 10 5.53 -11.33 -19.43
CA ASP A 10 5.10 -10.02 -19.96
C ASP A 10 3.60 -9.71 -19.85
N GLU A 11 2.82 -10.58 -19.24
CA GLU A 11 1.40 -10.36 -18.96
C GLU A 11 1.16 -9.22 -17.95
N MET A 12 0.08 -8.47 -18.16
CA MET A 12 -0.40 -7.44 -17.24
C MET A 12 -1.43 -8.04 -16.30
N ILE A 13 -1.13 -8.11 -15.01
CA ILE A 13 -2.00 -8.70 -13.98
C ILE A 13 -2.46 -7.67 -12.95
N ASP A 14 -3.51 -8.02 -12.21
CA ASP A 14 -4.01 -7.23 -11.09
C ASP A 14 -3.62 -7.88 -9.76
N CYS A 15 -3.07 -7.10 -8.84
CA CYS A 15 -2.68 -7.55 -7.51
C CYS A 15 -3.73 -7.16 -6.47
N ILE A 16 -4.31 -8.15 -5.80
CA ILE A 16 -5.30 -7.96 -4.72
C ILE A 16 -4.66 -8.34 -3.39
N GLY A 17 -4.79 -7.49 -2.37
CA GLY A 17 -4.24 -7.81 -1.06
C GLY A 17 -4.55 -6.81 0.04
N VAL A 18 -4.00 -7.08 1.22
CA VAL A 18 -4.08 -6.17 2.37
C VAL A 18 -2.78 -5.38 2.49
N THR A 19 -2.90 -4.06 2.52
CA THR A 19 -1.75 -3.16 2.66
C THR A 19 -1.06 -3.31 4.03
N LYS A 20 0.25 -3.03 4.11
CA LYS A 20 0.99 -3.03 5.38
C LYS A 20 0.32 -2.12 6.42
N GLY A 21 0.00 -2.69 7.59
CA GLY A 21 -0.56 -1.96 8.72
C GLY A 21 0.40 -0.90 9.25
N LYS A 22 -0.14 0.28 9.58
CA LYS A 22 0.60 1.37 10.23
C LYS A 22 -0.05 1.79 11.56
N GLY A 23 -1.14 1.12 11.98
CA GLY A 23 -1.85 1.37 13.23
C GLY A 23 -2.57 2.72 13.28
N TYR A 24 -2.86 3.20 14.49
CA TYR A 24 -3.50 4.50 14.71
C TYR A 24 -2.53 5.65 14.37
N LYS A 25 -2.93 6.55 13.48
CA LYS A 25 -2.13 7.71 13.04
C LYS A 25 -2.94 9.01 13.05
N GLY A 26 -2.26 10.11 13.36
CA GLY A 26 -2.81 11.46 13.27
C GLY A 26 -3.04 11.93 11.83
N VAL A 27 -3.83 13.00 11.68
CA VAL A 27 -4.29 13.53 10.37
C VAL A 27 -3.17 13.84 9.39
N THR A 28 -2.07 14.43 9.84
CA THR A 28 -0.91 14.74 8.97
C THR A 28 -0.29 13.47 8.39
N SER A 29 -0.23 12.37 9.14
CA SER A 29 0.33 11.12 8.61
C SER A 29 -0.70 10.37 7.78
N ARG A 30 -1.96 10.31 8.21
CA ARG A 30 -3.02 9.53 7.54
C ARG A 30 -3.50 10.17 6.24
N TRP A 31 -3.74 11.47 6.26
CA TRP A 31 -4.35 12.24 5.18
C TRP A 31 -3.40 13.26 4.53
N HIS A 32 -2.14 13.31 4.96
CA HIS A 32 -1.12 14.20 4.39
C HIS A 32 -1.47 15.70 4.45
N THR A 33 -2.23 16.12 5.46
CA THR A 33 -2.59 17.54 5.65
C THR A 33 -1.36 18.40 5.94
N LYS A 34 -1.36 19.66 5.50
CA LYS A 34 -0.30 20.63 5.83
C LYS A 34 -0.18 20.77 7.35
N LYS A 35 1.05 20.78 7.86
CA LYS A 35 1.33 21.07 9.28
C LYS A 35 1.03 22.54 9.56
N LEU A 36 0.51 22.83 10.74
CA LEU A 36 0.34 24.21 11.20
C LEU A 36 1.69 24.85 11.52
N PRO A 37 1.76 26.20 11.60
CA PRO A 37 2.98 26.90 11.96
C PRO A 37 3.59 26.44 13.30
N ARG A 38 4.91 26.62 13.43
CA ARG A 38 5.67 26.19 14.62
C ARG A 38 5.11 26.75 15.93
N LYS A 39 4.60 27.98 15.92
CA LYS A 39 4.08 28.68 17.12
C LYS A 39 2.61 28.37 17.43
N THR A 40 2.00 27.36 16.81
CA THR A 40 0.62 26.98 17.12
C THR A 40 0.50 26.35 18.51
N HIS A 41 -0.32 26.96 19.36
CA HIS A 41 -0.64 26.43 20.68
C HIS A 41 -1.43 25.11 20.58
N LYS A 42 -1.16 24.18 21.52
CA LYS A 42 -1.75 22.82 21.56
C LYS A 42 -1.45 22.00 20.29
N GLY A 43 -0.20 22.06 19.81
CA GLY A 43 0.33 21.18 18.77
C GLY A 43 0.00 21.60 17.34
N LEU A 44 0.92 21.25 16.42
CA LEU A 44 0.91 21.68 15.02
C LEU A 44 0.48 20.61 14.01
N ARG A 45 0.33 19.33 14.42
CA ARG A 45 0.03 18.19 13.54
C ARG A 45 -1.46 17.84 13.54
N LYS A 46 -2.30 18.84 13.28
CA LYS A 46 -3.76 18.77 13.31
C LYS A 46 -4.38 19.53 12.13
N VAL A 47 -5.67 19.30 11.88
CA VAL A 47 -6.49 20.19 11.06
C VAL A 47 -6.93 21.37 11.93
N ALA A 48 -6.87 22.61 11.41
CA ALA A 48 -7.22 23.80 12.19
C ALA A 48 -8.74 23.95 12.38
N CYS A 49 -9.50 24.06 11.29
CA CYS A 49 -10.95 24.15 11.30
C CYS A 49 -11.58 22.84 10.80
N ILE A 50 -12.53 22.27 11.55
CA ILE A 50 -13.17 20.98 11.23
C ILE A 50 -14.53 21.11 10.51
N GLY A 51 -15.05 22.33 10.38
CA GLY A 51 -16.34 22.63 9.76
C GLY A 51 -16.82 24.05 10.05
N ALA A 52 -17.80 24.50 9.29
CA ALA A 52 -18.54 25.73 9.58
C ALA A 52 -19.46 25.54 10.80
N TRP A 53 -20.04 26.64 11.29
CA TRP A 53 -21.04 26.59 12.36
C TRP A 53 -22.27 25.79 11.94
N HIS A 54 -22.88 26.17 10.82
CA HIS A 54 -24.00 25.47 10.19
C HIS A 54 -23.46 24.75 8.95
N PRO A 55 -23.58 23.41 8.84
CA PRO A 55 -24.36 22.49 9.66
C PRO A 55 -23.71 22.15 11.00
N SER A 56 -24.53 21.94 12.05
CA SER A 56 -24.10 21.64 13.43
C SER A 56 -23.58 20.20 13.62
N ARG A 57 -22.73 19.73 12.69
CA ARG A 57 -22.09 18.42 12.70
C ARG A 57 -20.78 18.44 11.94
N VAL A 58 -19.87 17.54 12.26
CA VAL A 58 -18.63 17.35 11.50
C VAL A 58 -18.92 16.47 10.28
N SER A 59 -18.53 16.92 9.09
CA SER A 59 -18.69 16.12 7.85
C SER A 59 -17.76 14.90 7.85
N PHE A 60 -18.24 13.78 7.30
CA PHE A 60 -17.47 12.55 7.15
C PHE A 60 -16.26 12.70 6.21
N THR A 61 -16.30 13.68 5.30
CA THR A 61 -15.21 13.99 4.36
C THR A 61 -14.02 14.67 5.03
N VAL A 62 -14.18 15.19 6.26
CA VAL A 62 -13.12 15.91 6.97
C VAL A 62 -12.05 14.93 7.46
N ALA A 63 -10.78 15.27 7.23
CA ALA A 63 -9.65 14.47 7.67
C ALA A 63 -9.62 14.32 9.21
N ARG A 64 -9.70 13.08 9.69
CA ARG A 64 -9.62 12.71 11.12
C ARG A 64 -8.55 11.67 11.40
N ALA A 65 -7.99 11.70 12.60
CA ALA A 65 -7.05 10.68 13.06
C ALA A 65 -7.75 9.31 13.12
N GLY A 66 -6.99 8.23 12.96
CA GLY A 66 -7.53 6.88 12.93
C GLY A 66 -6.57 5.89 12.30
N GLN A 67 -7.08 4.70 11.95
CA GLN A 67 -6.30 3.64 11.32
C GLN A 67 -5.68 4.11 10.00
N LYS A 68 -4.39 3.80 9.81
CA LYS A 68 -3.66 3.93 8.55
C LYS A 68 -3.09 2.57 8.14
N GLY A 69 -3.35 2.16 6.90
CA GLY A 69 -2.90 0.86 6.38
C GLY A 69 -3.73 -0.30 6.93
N TYR A 70 -3.39 -1.52 6.55
CA TYR A 70 -4.23 -2.71 6.77
C TYR A 70 -5.61 -2.57 6.10
N HIS A 71 -5.62 -1.97 4.92
CA HIS A 71 -6.80 -1.85 4.07
C HIS A 71 -6.70 -2.82 2.90
N HIS A 72 -7.81 -3.44 2.54
CA HIS A 72 -7.95 -4.23 1.32
C HIS A 72 -7.85 -3.32 0.09
N ARG A 73 -6.98 -3.65 -0.86
CA ARG A 73 -6.74 -2.87 -2.09
C ARG A 73 -6.51 -3.81 -3.27
N THR A 74 -6.92 -3.32 -4.42
CA THR A 74 -6.61 -3.88 -5.74
C THR A 74 -5.75 -2.85 -6.46
N GLU A 75 -4.63 -3.29 -7.00
CA GLU A 75 -3.76 -2.49 -7.84
C GLU A 75 -3.64 -3.15 -9.21
N MET A 76 -4.09 -2.43 -10.24
CA MET A 76 -4.19 -2.97 -11.59
C MET A 76 -2.88 -2.80 -12.37
N ASN A 77 -2.76 -3.53 -13.48
CA ASN A 77 -1.72 -3.32 -14.49
C ASN A 77 -0.29 -3.50 -13.97
N LYS A 78 -0.03 -4.58 -13.21
CA LYS A 78 1.31 -5.01 -12.83
C LYS A 78 1.87 -5.95 -13.89
N LYS A 79 2.98 -5.53 -14.51
CA LYS A 79 3.65 -6.34 -15.54
C LYS A 79 4.48 -7.46 -14.91
N ILE A 80 4.30 -8.70 -15.38
CA ILE A 80 5.15 -9.83 -15.04
C ILE A 80 6.44 -9.75 -15.86
N TYR A 81 7.59 -9.58 -15.20
CA TYR A 81 8.89 -9.59 -15.91
C TYR A 81 9.50 -10.98 -16.04
N ARG A 82 9.23 -11.88 -15.09
CA ARG A 82 9.79 -13.25 -15.11
C ARG A 82 8.93 -14.18 -14.27
N ILE A 83 8.71 -15.37 -14.79
CA ILE A 83 8.21 -16.51 -14.02
C ILE A 83 9.40 -17.42 -13.75
N GLY A 84 10.02 -17.27 -12.57
CA GLY A 84 11.23 -18.00 -12.20
C GLY A 84 10.94 -19.43 -11.75
N GLN A 85 11.83 -20.37 -12.08
CA GLN A 85 11.80 -21.70 -11.52
C GLN A 85 12.38 -21.70 -10.09
N GLY A 86 11.78 -22.50 -9.21
CA GLY A 86 12.32 -22.75 -7.87
C GLY A 86 13.60 -23.59 -7.92
N ILE A 87 14.20 -23.79 -6.74
CA ILE A 87 15.32 -24.74 -6.57
C ILE A 87 14.83 -26.13 -6.97
N HIS A 88 15.53 -26.76 -7.91
CA HIS A 88 15.18 -28.09 -8.40
C HIS A 88 16.44 -28.90 -8.68
N THR A 89 16.31 -30.22 -8.71
CA THR A 89 17.41 -31.13 -9.02
C THR A 89 17.29 -31.57 -10.47
N LYS A 90 18.38 -31.48 -11.23
CA LYS A 90 18.49 -32.06 -12.58
C LYS A 90 19.81 -32.82 -12.64
N ASP A 91 19.76 -34.07 -13.11
CA ASP A 91 20.94 -34.94 -13.25
C ASP A 91 21.75 -35.08 -11.94
N GLY A 92 21.07 -35.18 -10.81
CA GLY A 92 21.68 -35.30 -9.48
C GLY A 92 22.30 -34.01 -8.93
N LYS A 93 22.25 -32.89 -9.67
CA LYS A 93 22.77 -31.58 -9.24
C LYS A 93 21.63 -30.65 -8.85
N VAL A 94 21.79 -29.94 -7.74
CA VAL A 94 20.84 -28.92 -7.28
C VAL A 94 21.07 -27.63 -8.08
N ILE A 95 20.07 -27.24 -8.86
CA ILE A 95 20.04 -26.02 -9.66
C ILE A 95 19.44 -24.88 -8.83
N LYS A 96 20.15 -23.75 -8.76
CA LYS A 96 19.81 -22.55 -7.96
C LYS A 96 19.95 -21.25 -8.75
N ASN A 97 20.02 -21.32 -10.08
CA ASN A 97 20.31 -20.20 -10.98
C ASN A 97 19.07 -19.37 -11.36
N ASN A 98 18.09 -19.26 -10.45
CA ASN A 98 16.78 -18.64 -10.69
C ASN A 98 16.83 -17.14 -11.03
N ALA A 99 17.94 -16.45 -10.72
CA ALA A 99 18.17 -15.05 -11.06
C ALA A 99 19.13 -14.86 -12.25
N SER A 100 19.76 -15.92 -12.76
CA SER A 100 20.62 -15.83 -13.95
C SER A 100 19.80 -15.35 -15.16
N THR A 101 20.36 -14.45 -15.95
CA THR A 101 19.81 -14.01 -17.24
C THR A 101 20.58 -14.68 -18.39
N GLU A 102 20.11 -14.49 -19.62
CA GLU A 102 20.97 -14.64 -20.82
C GLU A 102 22.22 -13.76 -20.70
#